data_AF-A0A243RCX5-F1
#
_entry.id   AF-A0A243RCX5-F1
#
_cell.length_a   1.000
_cell.length_b   1.000
_cell.length_c   1.000
_cell.angle_alpha   90.00
_cell.angle_beta   90.00
_cell.angle_gamma   90.00
#
_symmetry.space_group_name_H-M   'P 1'
#
loop_
_entity.id
_entity.type
_entity.pdbx_description
1 polymer ?
#
loop_
_entity_poly.entity_id
_entity_poly.type
_entity_poly.pdbx_seq_one_letter_code
_entity_poly.pdbx_strand_id
1 'polypeptide(L)'
;MIDVLVAGGGPAGLATAIHAALAGMEAVVVEPRPTPVDKACGEGLMPSGAAALGALGVPVEGRALRGIRYLDGRRRVDAAFRGGRGLGVRRTALHAQPPA
;
A
#
# COMPACT_ATOMS: atom_id res chain seq x y z
N MET A 1 -26.15 5.99 9.02
CA MET A 1 -25.66 5.50 10.32
C MET A 1 -24.31 4.92 10.01
N ILE A 2 -23.23 5.41 10.62
CA ILE A 2 -21.89 4.93 10.27
C ILE A 2 -21.74 3.49 10.77
N ASP A 3 -21.57 2.54 9.86
CA ASP A 3 -21.33 1.13 10.18
C ASP A 3 -19.85 0.89 10.56
N VAL A 4 -18.93 1.58 9.87
CA VAL A 4 -17.48 1.47 10.10
C VAL A 4 -16.81 2.84 10.14
N LEU A 5 -16.15 3.15 11.26
CA LEU A 5 -15.25 4.30 11.38
C LEU A 5 -13.80 3.83 11.32
N VAL A 6 -13.03 4.35 10.36
CA VAL A 6 -11.60 4.06 10.20
C VAL A 6 -10.78 5.27 10.66
N ALA A 7 -9.99 5.09 11.73
CA ALA A 7 -9.05 6.10 12.20
C ALA A 7 -7.71 5.98 11.46
N GLY A 8 -7.51 6.84 10.44
CA GLY A 8 -6.29 6.97 9.66
C GLY A 8 -6.47 6.68 8.16
N GLY A 9 -5.95 7.56 7.31
CA GLY A 9 -5.99 7.49 5.84
C GLY A 9 -4.81 6.75 5.23
N GLY A 10 -4.06 5.95 6.00
CA GLY A 10 -2.98 5.13 5.46
C GLY A 10 -3.48 4.03 4.52
N PRO A 11 -2.58 3.30 3.82
CA PRO A 11 -2.98 2.23 2.89
C PRO A 11 -3.86 1.17 3.55
N ALA A 12 -3.54 0.81 4.80
CA ALA A 12 -4.34 -0.14 5.56
C ALA A 12 -5.74 0.40 5.86
N GLY A 13 -5.87 1.66 6.29
CA GLY A 13 -7.16 2.27 6.59
C GLY A 13 -8.03 2.45 5.34
N LEU A 14 -7.44 2.93 4.25
CA LEU A 14 -8.15 3.05 2.96
C LEU A 14 -8.56 1.69 2.41
N ALA A 15 -7.69 0.66 2.48
CA ALA A 15 -8.05 -0.69 2.07
C ALA A 15 -9.22 -1.24 2.90
N THR A 16 -9.21 -1.03 4.22
CA THR A 16 -10.34 -1.39 5.09
C THR A 16 -11.62 -0.67 4.69
N ALA A 17 -11.57 0.64 4.46
CA ALA A 17 -12.75 1.42 4.05
C ALA A 17 -13.30 0.97 2.69
N ILE A 18 -12.43 0.68 1.72
CA ILE A 18 -12.84 0.15 0.42
C ILE A 18 -13.52 -1.21 0.59
N HIS A 19 -12.93 -2.13 1.36
CA HIS A 19 -13.55 -3.43 1.61
C HIS A 19 -14.90 -3.31 2.34
N ALA A 20 -15.03 -2.38 3.28
CA ALA A 20 -16.29 -2.13 3.96
C ALA A 20 -17.37 -1.61 3.01
N ALA A 21 -17.02 -0.63 2.16
CA ALA A 21 -17.91 -0.10 1.14
C ALA A 21 -18.33 -1.18 0.12
N LEU A 22 -17.40 -2.04 -0.32
CA LEU A 22 -17.69 -3.17 -1.21
C LEU A 22 -18.63 -4.22 -0.56
N ALA A 23 -18.66 -4.29 0.76
CA ALA A 23 -19.58 -5.12 1.52
C ALA A 23 -20.95 -4.45 1.78
N GLY A 24 -21.18 -3.24 1.26
CA GLY A 24 -22.44 -2.50 1.41
C GLY A 24 -22.58 -1.69 2.70
N MET A 25 -21.49 -1.47 3.44
CA MET A 25 -21.48 -0.71 4.70
C MET A 25 -21.17 0.78 4.47
N GLU A 26 -21.74 1.66 5.31
CA GLU A 26 -21.35 3.08 5.40
C GLU A 26 -20.00 3.18 6.14
N ALA A 27 -18.93 3.46 5.39
CA ALA A 27 -17.58 3.63 5.93
C ALA A 27 -17.15 5.10 5.95
N VAL A 28 -16.68 5.58 7.11
CA VAL A 28 -16.13 6.93 7.28
C VAL A 28 -14.66 6.84 7.67
N VAL A 29 -13.79 7.54 6.95
CA VAL A 29 -12.35 7.63 7.24
C VAL A 29 -12.05 8.98 7.87
N VAL A 30 -11.34 8.98 9.00
CA VAL A 30 -10.85 10.20 9.66
C VAL A 30 -9.33 10.22 9.60
N GLU A 31 -8.78 11.19 8.90
CA GLU A 31 -7.34 11.42 8.78
C GLU A 31 -7.02 12.88 9.11
N PRO A 32 -6.28 13.17 10.20
CA PRO A 32 -5.97 14.55 10.59
C PRO A 32 -4.91 15.22 9.71
N ARG A 33 -4.12 14.45 8.95
CA ARG A 33 -3.08 15.00 8.07
C ARG A 33 -3.65 15.44 6.72
N PRO A 34 -3.05 16.45 6.07
CA PRO A 34 -3.37 16.78 4.70
C PRO A 34 -3.08 15.59 3.77
N THR A 35 -3.94 15.43 2.77
CA THR A 35 -3.81 14.41 1.73
C THR A 35 -3.06 15.01 0.53
N PRO A 36 -2.13 14.26 -0.10
CA PRO A 36 -1.70 12.90 0.23
C PRO A 36 -0.76 12.83 1.44
N VAL A 37 -0.93 11.78 2.24
CA VAL A 37 -0.07 11.54 3.41
C VAL A 37 1.36 11.20 2.96
N ASP A 38 2.31 12.05 3.32
CA ASP A 38 3.74 11.76 3.20
C ASP A 38 4.26 11.07 4.47
N LYS A 39 4.94 9.94 4.30
CA LYS A 39 5.56 9.17 5.37
C LYS A 39 6.80 8.47 4.81
N ALA A 40 7.91 8.56 5.56
CA ALA A 40 9.21 8.03 5.14
C ALA A 40 9.25 6.51 4.89
N CYS A 41 8.32 5.74 5.47
CA CYS A 41 8.25 4.30 5.27
C CYS A 41 7.18 3.90 4.25
N GLY A 42 7.40 2.77 3.57
CA GLY A 42 6.38 2.13 2.73
C GLY A 42 6.48 2.46 1.24
N GLU A 43 7.64 2.95 0.78
CA GLU A 43 7.88 3.11 -0.66
C GLU A 43 8.20 1.79 -1.38
N GLY A 44 8.54 0.73 -0.62
CA GLY A 44 8.71 -0.63 -1.15
C GLY A 44 7.51 -1.51 -0.82
N LEU A 45 6.64 -1.74 -1.81
CA LEU A 45 5.56 -2.72 -1.74
C LEU A 45 6.11 -4.13 -1.97
N MET A 46 5.87 -5.02 -1.01
CA MET A 46 6.12 -6.45 -1.19
C MET A 46 5.14 -7.05 -2.21
N PRO A 47 5.46 -8.20 -2.86
CA PRO A 47 4.58 -8.80 -3.87
C PRO A 47 3.14 -9.01 -3.40
N SER A 48 2.92 -9.42 -2.15
CA SER A 48 1.59 -9.58 -1.58
C SER A 48 0.81 -8.26 -1.46
N GLY A 49 1.50 -7.17 -1.10
CA GLY A 49 0.89 -5.84 -1.03
C GLY A 49 0.52 -5.31 -2.41
N ALA A 50 1.39 -5.51 -3.41
CA ALA A 50 1.09 -5.15 -4.80
C ALA A 50 -0.10 -5.95 -5.34
N ALA A 51 -0.17 -7.26 -5.05
CA ALA A 51 -1.29 -8.11 -5.43
C ALA A 51 -2.60 -7.69 -4.76
N ALA A 52 -2.57 -7.36 -3.47
CA ALA A 52 -3.76 -6.89 -2.73
C ALA A 52 -4.31 -5.58 -3.31
N LEU A 53 -3.45 -4.62 -3.65
CA LEU A 53 -3.86 -3.37 -4.30
C LEU A 53 -4.44 -3.62 -5.69
N GLY A 54 -3.85 -4.54 -6.47
CA GLY A 54 -4.41 -4.97 -7.75
C GLY A 54 -5.79 -5.60 -7.61
N ALA A 55 -6.02 -6.43 -6.59
CA ALA A 55 -7.33 -7.02 -6.30
C ALA A 55 -8.37 -5.97 -5.87
N LEU A 56 -7.92 -4.85 -5.31
CA LEU A 56 -8.76 -3.69 -4.99
C LEU A 56 -8.97 -2.74 -6.18
N GLY A 57 -8.46 -3.08 -7.37
CA GLY A 57 -8.57 -2.22 -8.54
C GLY A 57 -7.74 -0.94 -8.43
N VAL A 58 -6.73 -0.87 -7.56
CA VAL A 58 -5.86 0.29 -7.40
C VAL A 58 -4.59 0.07 -8.23
N PRO A 59 -4.50 0.60 -9.46
CA PRO A 59 -3.32 0.40 -10.29
C PRO A 59 -2.14 1.15 -9.69
N VAL A 60 -1.07 0.42 -9.37
CA VAL A 60 0.15 1.02 -8.82
C VAL A 60 1.24 1.03 -9.88
N GLU A 61 1.53 2.22 -10.39
CA GLU A 61 2.71 2.44 -11.22
C GLU A 61 3.94 2.57 -10.32
N GLY A 62 4.97 1.77 -10.60
CA GLY A 62 6.16 1.77 -9.79
C GLY A 62 7.31 1.00 -10.42
N ARG A 63 8.49 1.13 -9.83
CA ARG A 63 9.69 0.42 -10.25
C ARG A 63 9.68 -1.01 -9.71
N ALA A 64 9.76 -2.00 -10.58
CA ALA A 64 9.79 -3.40 -10.16
C ALA A 64 10.94 -3.71 -9.19
N LEU A 65 10.60 -4.32 -8.05
CA LEU A 65 11.53 -4.87 -7.06
C LEU A 65 11.52 -6.39 -7.16
N ARG A 66 12.71 -7.02 -7.21
CA ARG A 66 12.87 -8.48 -7.35
C ARG A 66 13.18 -9.19 -6.04
N GLY A 67 13.54 -8.44 -5.00
CA GLY A 67 14.00 -8.98 -3.73
C GLY A 67 14.63 -7.90 -2.87
N ILE A 68 15.12 -8.31 -1.71
CA ILE A 68 15.88 -7.45 -0.80
C ILE A 68 17.33 -7.94 -0.81
N ARG A 69 18.28 -7.02 -0.97
CA ARG A 69 19.70 -7.32 -0.80
C ARG A 69 20.18 -6.70 0.50
N TYR A 70 20.72 -7.55 1.37
CA TYR A 70 21.40 -7.14 2.59
C TYR A 70 22.90 -7.06 2.31
N LEU A 71 23.50 -5.94 2.68
CA LEU A 71 24.92 -5.66 2.51
C LEU A 71 25.51 -5.29 3.87
N ASP A 72 26.66 -5.87 4.18
CA ASP A 72 27.50 -5.46 5.31
C ASP A 72 28.94 -5.53 4.83
N GLY A 73 29.50 -4.43 4.30
CA GLY A 73 30.89 -4.20 3.87
C GLY A 73 31.60 -5.30 3.07
N ARG A 74 31.75 -6.49 3.67
CA ARG A 74 32.36 -7.71 3.16
C ARG A 74 31.34 -8.81 2.78
N ARG A 75 30.10 -8.70 3.24
CA ARG A 75 29.05 -9.71 3.15
C ARG A 75 27.89 -9.20 2.31
N ARG A 76 27.29 -10.13 1.57
CA ARG A 76 26.08 -9.90 0.78
C ARG A 76 25.16 -11.10 0.92
N VAL A 77 23.88 -10.82 1.16
CA VAL A 77 22.81 -11.81 1.12
C VAL A 77 21.68 -11.29 0.24
N ASP A 78 21.32 -12.06 -0.79
CA ASP A 78 20.19 -11.75 -1.66
C ASP A 78 18.98 -12.58 -1.24
N ALA A 79 17.90 -11.91 -0.87
CA ALA A 79 16.60 -12.51 -0.60
C ALA A 79 15.65 -12.21 -1.77
N ALA A 80 15.63 -13.08 -2.78
CA ALA A 80 14.71 -12.97 -3.90
C ALA A 80 13.26 -13.19 -3.48
N PHE A 81 12.33 -12.43 -4.06
CA PHE A 81 10.91 -12.65 -3.88
C PHE A 81 10.46 -13.90 -4.65
N ARG A 82 9.72 -14.79 -3.97
CA ARG A 82 9.26 -16.06 -4.56
C ARG A 82 7.89 -15.98 -5.24
N GLY A 83 7.05 -15.00 -4.86
CA GLY A 83 5.66 -14.87 -5.31
C GLY A 83 5.40 -13.77 -6.33
N GLY A 84 6.41 -13.39 -7.13
CA GLY A 84 6.32 -12.31 -8.11
C GLY A 84 7.16 -11.08 -7.75
N ARG A 85 6.83 -9.94 -8.35
CA ARG A 85 7.57 -8.68 -8.20
C ARG A 85 6.91 -7.80 -7.14
N GLY A 86 7.73 -7.17 -6.30
CA GLY A 86 7.31 -6.01 -5.53
C GLY A 86 7.38 -4.75 -6.39
N LEU A 87 6.98 -3.62 -5.82
CA LEU A 87 7.00 -2.32 -6.50
C LEU A 87 7.60 -1.25 -5.60
N GLY A 88 8.48 -0.43 -6.16
CA GLY A 88 8.96 0.81 -5.58
C GLY A 88 8.07 1.96 -6.06
N VAL A 89 7.34 2.61 -5.15
CA VAL A 89 6.39 3.69 -5.46
C VAL A 89 6.51 4.80 -4.40
N ARG A 90 6.39 6.06 -4.82
CA ARG A 90 6.33 7.19 -3.87
C ARG A 90 5.09 7.06 -3.01
N ARG A 91 5.21 7.27 -1.69
CA ARG A 91 4.08 7.13 -0.77
C ARG A 91 2.91 8.05 -1.12
N THR A 92 3.22 9.28 -1.52
CA THR A 92 2.23 10.28 -1.94
C THR A 92 1.47 9.86 -3.20
N ALA A 93 2.17 9.31 -4.20
CA ALA A 93 1.55 8.78 -5.41
C ALA A 93 0.63 7.60 -5.11
N LEU A 94 1.09 6.64 -4.28
CA LEU A 94 0.26 5.51 -3.85
C LEU A 94 -0.99 5.97 -3.07
N HIS A 95 -0.88 7.03 -2.26
CA HIS A 95 -2.00 7.52 -1.47
C HIS A 95 -3.04 8.28 -2.30
N ALA A 96 -2.61 8.98 -3.35
CA ALA A 96 -3.50 9.77 -4.20
C ALA A 96 -4.26 8.90 -5.22
N GLN A 97 -3.96 7.61 -5.32
CA GLN A 97 -4.50 6.73 -6.35
C GLN A 97 -5.92 6.26 -6.00
N PRO A 98 -6.94 6.60 -6.80
CA PRO A 98 -8.27 6.05 -6.61
C PRO A 98 -8.35 4.58 -7.10
N PRO A 99 -9.28 3.78 -6.57
CA PRO A 99 -9.67 2.53 -7.21
C PRO A 99 -10.30 2.82 -8.59
N ALA A 100 -10.06 1.91 -9.55
CA ALA A 100 -10.59 1.94 -10.90
C ALA A 100 -12.08 1.57 -10.96
#